data_AF-A0A9E2R335-F1
#
_entry.id   AF-A0A9E2R335-F1
#
_cell.length_a   1.000
_cell.length_b   1.000
_cell.length_c   1.000
_cell.angle_alpha   90.00
_cell.angle_beta   90.00
_cell.angle_gamma   90.00
#
_symmetry.space_group_name_H-M   'P 1'
#
loop_
_entity.id
_entity.type
_entity.pdbx_description
1 polymer ?
#
loop_
_entity_poly.entity_id
_entity_poly.type
_entity_poly.pdbx_seq_one_letter_code
_entity_poly.pdbx_strand_id
1 'polypeptide(L)'
;MKTAYELAMERLSKTAPPARLTDEQKKQLAELDSVYAAKIAERELFIKGQLAEASAREDFEAIDQLQKQLADSRRSLQAELEAKKDQVRHATSGAG
;
A
#
# COMPACT_ATOMS: atom_id res chain seq x y z
N MET A 1 1.13 19.66 -24.38
CA MET A 1 0.08 18.69 -24.73
C MET A 1 -0.35 18.02 -23.42
N LYS A 2 -1.58 18.22 -22.96
CA LYS A 2 -2.07 17.53 -21.75
C LYS A 2 -2.38 16.07 -22.10
N THR A 3 -2.11 15.16 -21.18
CA THR A 3 -2.37 13.72 -21.35
C THR A 3 -3.87 13.42 -21.30
N ALA A 4 -4.30 12.31 -21.88
CA ALA A 4 -5.70 11.89 -21.86
C ALA A 4 -6.26 11.70 -20.43
N TYR A 5 -5.39 11.33 -19.49
CA TYR A 5 -5.72 11.21 -18.06
C TYR A 5 -5.99 12.57 -17.40
N GLU A 6 -5.15 13.56 -17.67
CA GLU A 6 -5.35 14.93 -17.16
C GLU A 6 -6.64 15.55 -17.72
N LEU A 7 -6.94 15.30 -19.00
CA LEU A 7 -8.19 15.75 -19.62
C LEU A 7 -9.42 15.06 -19.02
N ALA A 8 -9.30 13.77 -18.65
CA ALA A 8 -10.35 13.04 -17.96
C ALA A 8 -10.59 13.59 -16.53
N MET A 9 -9.52 13.92 -15.80
CA MET A 9 -9.59 14.53 -14.47
C MET A 9 -10.15 15.96 -14.49
N GLU A 10 -9.81 16.77 -15.51
CA GLU A 10 -10.40 18.11 -15.72
C GLU A 10 -11.89 18.06 -16.03
N ARG A 11 -12.38 17.00 -16.69
CA ARG A 11 -13.81 16.81 -16.95
C ARG A 11 -14.55 16.31 -15.72
N LEU A 12 -13.95 15.40 -14.97
CA LEU A 12 -14.51 14.87 -13.71
C LEU A 12 -14.63 15.95 -12.62
N SER A 13 -13.61 16.81 -12.49
CA SER A 13 -13.63 17.95 -11.56
C SER A 13 -14.64 19.05 -11.90
N LYS A 14 -15.13 19.09 -13.15
CA LYS A 14 -16.16 20.03 -13.61
C LYS A 14 -17.60 19.53 -13.39
N THR A 15 -17.81 18.23 -13.25
CA THR A 15 -19.14 17.63 -13.11
C THR A 15 -19.48 17.23 -11.67
N ALA A 16 -18.47 17.06 -10.81
CA ALA A 16 -18.62 17.03 -9.36
C ALA A 16 -17.30 17.53 -8.74
N PRO A 17 -17.33 18.29 -7.63
CA PRO A 17 -16.11 18.47 -6.85
C PRO A 17 -15.54 17.07 -6.56
N PRO A 18 -14.22 16.82 -6.70
CA PRO A 18 -13.65 15.60 -6.15
C PRO A 18 -14.12 15.53 -4.70
N ALA A 19 -14.78 14.43 -4.33
CA ALA A 19 -15.37 14.28 -3.00
C ALA A 19 -14.28 14.63 -1.98
N ARG A 20 -14.43 15.77 -1.29
CA ARG A 20 -13.41 16.21 -0.35
C ARG A 20 -13.45 15.21 0.79
N LEU A 21 -12.30 14.56 1.03
CA LEU A 21 -12.16 13.67 2.17
C LEU A 21 -12.49 14.44 3.44
N THR A 22 -13.30 13.85 4.30
CA THR A 22 -13.54 14.35 5.65
C THR A 22 -12.24 14.29 6.45
N ASP A 23 -12.14 15.10 7.51
CA ASP A 23 -10.95 15.06 8.36
C ASP A 23 -10.77 13.70 9.04
N GLU A 24 -11.87 13.01 9.33
CA GLU A 24 -11.85 11.64 9.81
C GLU A 24 -11.31 10.65 8.76
N GLN A 25 -11.73 10.77 7.49
CA GLN A 25 -11.16 9.96 6.40
C GLN A 25 -9.66 10.22 6.24
N LYS A 26 -9.22 11.48 6.28
CA LYS A 26 -7.79 11.82 6.20
C LYS A 26 -7.01 11.19 7.36
N LYS A 27 -7.54 11.27 8.58
CA LYS A 27 -6.93 10.67 9.77
C LYS A 27 -6.82 9.15 9.64
N GLN A 28 -7.89 8.49 9.19
CA GLN A 28 -7.90 7.04 8.96
C GLN A 28 -6.91 6.61 7.87
N LEU A 29 -6.80 7.37 6.78
CA LEU A 29 -5.81 7.09 5.74
C LEU A 29 -4.38 7.21 6.27
N ALA A 30 -4.08 8.27 7.04
CA ALA A 30 -2.77 8.45 7.64
C ALA A 30 -2.42 7.34 8.66
N GLU A 31 -3.41 6.91 9.45
CA GLU A 31 -3.25 5.78 10.37
C GLU A 31 -2.96 4.48 9.61
N LEU A 32 -3.71 4.19 8.54
CA LEU A 32 -3.46 3.04 7.68
C LEU A 32 -2.05 3.07 7.08
N ASP A 33 -1.59 4.22 6.62
CA ASP A 33 -0.22 4.38 6.12
C ASP A 33 0.83 4.05 7.19
N SER A 34 0.66 4.58 8.40
CA SER A 34 1.56 4.31 9.53
C SER A 34 1.59 2.83 9.90
N VAL A 35 0.41 2.21 10.06
CA VAL A 35 0.28 0.79 10.43
C VAL A 35 0.91 -0.12 9.38
N TYR A 36 0.67 0.13 8.09
CA TYR A 36 1.23 -0.72 7.03
C TYR A 36 2.72 -0.48 6.81
N ALA A 37 3.21 0.74 7.02
CA ALA A 37 4.64 1.00 7.05
C ALA A 37 5.34 0.18 8.15
N ALA A 38 4.75 0.14 9.36
CA ALA A 38 5.26 -0.67 10.47
C ALA A 38 5.25 -2.18 10.14
N LYS A 39 4.14 -2.70 9.59
CA LYS A 39 4.04 -4.12 9.18
C LYS A 39 5.08 -4.50 8.13
N ILE A 40 5.30 -3.64 7.13
CA ILE A 40 6.29 -3.87 6.09
C ILE A 40 7.70 -3.86 6.70
N ALA A 41 8.00 -2.91 7.58
CA ALA A 41 9.30 -2.81 8.24
C ALA A 41 9.60 -4.03 9.12
N GLU A 42 8.62 -4.48 9.91
CA GLU A 42 8.73 -5.69 10.72
C GLU A 42 9.02 -6.93 9.86
N ARG A 43 8.28 -7.08 8.76
CA ARG A 43 8.47 -8.19 7.82
C ARG A 43 9.83 -8.16 7.14
N GLU A 44 10.28 -6.98 6.73
CA GLU A 44 11.61 -6.77 6.15
C GLU A 44 12.71 -7.12 7.16
N LEU A 45 12.59 -6.68 8.42
CA LEU A 45 13.57 -6.96 9.46
C LEU A 45 13.67 -8.46 9.74
N PHE A 46 12.53 -9.14 9.85
CA PHE A 46 12.46 -10.58 10.06
C PHE A 46 13.17 -11.36 8.95
N ILE A 47 12.83 -11.09 7.68
CA ILE A 47 13.43 -11.81 6.55
C ILE A 47 14.92 -11.45 6.40
N LYS A 48 15.34 -10.22 6.69
CA LYS A 48 16.76 -9.84 6.69
C LYS A 48 17.57 -10.67 7.69
N GLY A 49 17.01 -10.98 8.87
CA GLY A 49 17.62 -11.91 9.82
C GLY A 49 17.81 -13.30 9.23
N GLN A 50 16.77 -13.85 8.61
CA GLN A 50 16.82 -15.17 7.96
C GLN A 50 17.81 -15.21 6.79
N LEU A 51 17.88 -14.14 5.99
CA LEU A 51 18.84 -14.01 4.90
C LEU A 51 20.28 -14.00 5.40
N ALA A 52 20.56 -13.33 6.52
CA ALA A 52 21.89 -13.33 7.13
C ALA A 52 22.28 -14.74 7.60
N GLU A 53 21.35 -15.48 8.21
CA GLU A 53 21.56 -16.87 8.62
C GLU A 53 21.80 -17.80 7.42
N ALA A 54 20.99 -17.68 6.36
CA ALA A 54 21.16 -18.47 5.13
C ALA A 54 22.47 -18.14 4.41
N SER A 55 22.87 -16.86 4.38
CA SER A 55 24.15 -16.41 3.82
C SER A 55 25.33 -16.98 4.57
N ALA A 56 25.27 -17.03 5.91
CA ALA A 56 26.32 -17.65 6.73
C ALA A 56 26.47 -19.16 6.50
N ARG A 57 25.43 -19.81 5.94
CA ARG A 57 25.42 -21.23 5.60
C ARG A 57 25.68 -21.49 4.11
N GLU A 58 25.90 -20.44 3.31
CA GLU A 58 25.99 -20.53 1.84
C GLU A 58 24.78 -21.23 1.20
N ASP A 59 23.60 -21.12 1.83
CA ASP A 59 22.35 -21.73 1.36
C ASP A 59 21.67 -20.81 0.34
N PHE A 60 22.18 -20.84 -0.89
CA PHE A 60 21.70 -19.99 -1.98
C PHE A 60 20.25 -20.27 -2.37
N GLU A 61 19.78 -21.52 -2.20
CA GLU A 61 18.39 -21.86 -2.46
C GLU A 61 17.46 -21.18 -1.45
N ALA A 62 17.79 -21.24 -0.15
CA ALA A 62 17.03 -20.55 0.88
C ALA A 62 17.07 -19.02 0.68
N ILE A 63 18.21 -18.46 0.28
CA ILE A 63 18.33 -17.03 -0.03
C ILE A 63 17.34 -16.62 -1.14
N ASP A 64 17.31 -17.34 -2.25
CA ASP A 64 16.41 -17.06 -3.37
C ASP A 64 14.94 -17.17 -2.97
N GLN A 65 14.59 -18.18 -2.16
CA GLN A 65 13.23 -18.36 -1.65
C GLN A 65 12.83 -17.21 -0.71
N LEU A 66 13.71 -16.81 0.21
CA LEU A 66 13.47 -15.71 1.15
C LEU A 66 13.31 -14.36 0.43
N GLN A 67 14.09 -14.11 -0.62
CA GLN A 67 13.94 -12.90 -1.44
C GLN A 67 12.58 -12.85 -2.16
N LYS A 68 12.16 -13.97 -2.76
CA LYS A 68 10.83 -14.08 -3.38
C LYS A 68 9.73 -13.85 -2.34
N GLN A 69 9.84 -14.50 -1.19
CA GLN A 69 8.90 -14.36 -0.09
C GLN A 69 8.80 -12.89 0.40
N LEU A 70 9.92 -12.16 0.46
CA LEU A 70 9.91 -10.75 0.82
C LEU A 70 9.17 -9.90 -0.21
N ALA A 71 9.45 -10.11 -1.50
CA ALA A 71 8.78 -9.39 -2.58
C ALA A 71 7.26 -9.64 -2.57
N ASP A 72 6.84 -10.89 -2.41
CA ASP A 72 5.42 -11.28 -2.35
C ASP A 72 4.72 -10.72 -1.11
N SER A 73 5.39 -10.72 0.04
CA SER A 73 4.87 -10.14 1.28
C SER A 73 4.64 -8.63 1.14
N ARG A 74 5.62 -7.90 0.58
CA ARG A 74 5.49 -6.44 0.34
C ARG A 74 4.35 -6.14 -0.61
N ARG A 75 4.26 -6.88 -1.73
CA ARG A 75 3.18 -6.73 -2.71
C ARG A 75 1.81 -6.95 -2.09
N SER A 76 1.66 -8.01 -1.30
CA SER A 76 0.40 -8.36 -0.64
C SER A 76 -0.02 -7.29 0.37
N LEU A 77 0.92 -6.81 1.21
CA LEU A 77 0.64 -5.75 2.19
C LEU A 77 0.28 -4.42 1.53
N GLN A 78 0.93 -4.06 0.43
CA GLN A 78 0.59 -2.86 -0.34
C GLN A 78 -0.78 -2.97 -1.00
N ALA A 79 -1.12 -4.13 -1.57
CA ALA A 79 -2.44 -4.37 -2.15
C ALA A 79 -3.54 -4.29 -1.09
N GLU A 80 -3.31 -4.85 0.11
CA GLU A 80 -4.26 -4.76 1.22
C GLU A 80 -4.41 -3.32 1.73
N LEU A 81 -3.30 -2.57 1.83
CA LEU A 81 -3.33 -1.15 2.19
C LEU A 81 -4.20 -0.35 1.21
N GLU A 82 -3.96 -0.49 -0.09
CA GLU A 82 -4.74 0.25 -1.09
C GLU A 82 -6.22 -0.14 -1.08
N ALA A 83 -6.54 -1.44 -0.94
CA ALA A 83 -7.93 -1.88 -0.79
C ALA A 83 -8.61 -1.25 0.44
N LYS A 84 -7.92 -1.14 1.58
CA LYS A 84 -8.45 -0.49 2.78
C LYS A 84 -8.59 1.03 2.61
N LYS A 85 -7.62 1.68 1.95
CA LYS A 85 -7.72 3.12 1.65
C LYS A 85 -8.89 3.41 0.73
N ASP A 86 -9.13 2.58 -0.27
CA ASP A 86 -10.29 2.70 -1.16
C ASP A 86 -11.60 2.56 -0.40
N GLN A 87 -11.70 1.62 0.54
CA GLN A 87 -12.86 1.53 1.43
C GLN A 87 -13.07 2.81 2.23
N VAL A 88 -12.01 3.40 2.81
CA VAL A 88 -12.11 4.67 3.55
C VAL A 88 -12.56 5.82 2.64
N ARG A 89 -12.02 5.91 1.42
CA ARG A 89 -12.40 6.92 0.42
C ARG A 89 -13.87 6.80 0.00
N HIS A 90 -14.39 5.58 -0.10
CA HIS A 90 -15.75 5.29 -0.55
C HIS A 90 -16.78 5.11 0.58
N ALA A 91 -16.37 5.15 1.85
CA ALA A 91 -17.25 5.00 3.02
C ALA A 91 -18.37 6.06 3.10
N THR A 92 -18.25 7.18 2.39
CA THR A 92 -19.23 8.29 2.36
C THR A 92 -20.24 8.26 1.20
N SER A 93 -20.51 7.09 0.60
CA SER A 93 -21.57 6.93 -0.42
C SER A 93 -22.86 6.27 0.11
N GLY A 94 -23.02 6.15 1.44
CA GLY A 94 -24.09 5.35 2.06
C GLY A 94 -24.94 6.07 3.11
N ALA A 95 -25.14 7.39 2.99
CA ALA A 95 -26.09 8.11 3.83
C ALA A 95 -26.76 9.25 3.05
N GLY A 96 -28.02 9.04 2.64
CA GLY A 96 -28.92 10.07 2.10
C GLY A 96 -29.23 9.93 0.63
#